data_AF-A0A212JNE8-F1
#
_entry.id   AF-A0A212JNE8-F1
#
_cell.length_a   1.000
_cell.length_b   1.000
_cell.length_c   1.000
_cell.angle_alpha   90.00
_cell.angle_beta   90.00
_cell.angle_gamma   90.00
#
_symmetry.space_group_name_H-M   'P 1'
#
loop_
_entity.id
_entity.type
_entity.pdbx_description
1 polymer ?
#
loop_
_entity_poly.entity_id
_entity_poly.type
_entity_poly.pdbx_seq_one_letter_code
_entity_poly.pdbx_strand_id
1 'polypeptide(L)'
;MRSLDLSKFPTIPHCQGILKYEIFDDFPELTKLGDISERIYGCSLFIGGEKDNKYPFLSEKAHLRAALNEFVSISEMLKVNYPDLAIEKTDYPLFHFLKELRVTNFHLKSIIPGNSKSRAYSQSLDKEIEMNPFIIADCNIKLFESNTNYSKHYKASNFHETVNWVAENQIQWGINCIIEETLKQYCVLIKSDIS
;
A
#
# COMPACT_ATOMS: atom_id res chain seq x y z
N MET A 1 14.47 -11.77 -15.63
CA MET A 1 14.48 -11.03 -14.35
C MET A 1 13.82 -9.68 -14.60
N ARG A 2 12.82 -9.27 -13.81
CA ARG A 2 12.00 -8.08 -14.08
C ARG A 2 12.74 -6.79 -13.76
N SER A 3 12.58 -5.79 -14.61
CA SER A 3 12.96 -4.40 -14.32
C SER A 3 11.74 -3.66 -13.76
N LEU A 4 11.92 -2.93 -12.66
CA LEU A 4 10.88 -2.05 -12.12
C LEU A 4 11.13 -0.63 -12.62
N ASP A 5 10.07 0.10 -12.94
CA ASP A 5 10.17 1.48 -13.39
C ASP A 5 10.17 2.43 -12.18
N LEU A 6 11.37 2.84 -11.79
CA LEU A 6 11.59 3.71 -10.64
C LEU A 6 11.07 5.14 -10.86
N SER A 7 10.71 5.52 -12.10
CA SER A 7 10.03 6.79 -12.34
C SER A 7 8.56 6.78 -11.85
N LYS A 8 8.01 5.59 -11.55
CA LYS A 8 6.64 5.42 -11.05
C LYS A 8 6.50 5.53 -9.53
N PHE A 9 7.56 5.93 -8.81
CA PHE A 9 7.37 6.30 -7.40
C PHE A 9 6.41 7.49 -7.29
N PRO A 10 5.39 7.42 -6.43
CA PRO A 10 4.49 8.54 -6.24
C PRO A 10 5.23 9.69 -5.56
N THR A 11 4.81 10.91 -5.84
CA THR A 11 5.05 12.00 -4.90
C THR A 11 4.00 11.85 -3.80
N ILE A 12 4.39 11.94 -2.53
CA ILE A 12 3.43 11.97 -1.42
C ILE A 12 3.30 13.43 -0.97
N PRO A 13 2.39 14.22 -1.57
CA PRO A 13 2.26 15.65 -1.27
C PRO A 13 1.69 15.90 0.13
N HIS A 14 0.79 15.02 0.57
CA HIS A 14 0.13 15.03 1.86
C HIS A 14 -0.45 13.64 2.10
N CYS A 15 -0.40 13.13 3.34
CA CYS A 15 -1.22 11.97 3.66
C CYS A 15 -2.66 12.45 3.77
N GLN A 16 -3.55 11.93 2.93
CA GLN A 16 -4.98 12.16 3.11
C GLN A 16 -5.40 11.27 4.27
N GLY A 17 -5.84 11.87 5.37
CA GLY A 17 -6.34 11.11 6.49
C GLY A 17 -7.54 10.28 6.07
N ILE A 18 -7.31 8.97 5.84
CA ILE A 18 -8.30 7.91 5.86
C ILE A 18 -9.41 8.10 4.81
N LEU A 19 -9.16 7.62 3.59
CA LEU A 19 -10.16 7.39 2.54
C LEU A 19 -11.19 6.35 2.99
N LYS A 20 -12.15 6.72 3.82
CA LYS A 20 -13.36 5.90 3.99
C LYS A 20 -14.29 6.31 2.84
N TYR A 21 -14.47 5.42 1.87
CA TYR A 21 -15.35 5.55 0.69
C TYR A 21 -14.92 6.55 -0.40
N GLU A 22 -14.10 7.55 -0.07
CA GLU A 22 -13.65 8.61 -1.00
C GLU A 22 -12.90 8.08 -2.25
N ILE A 23 -12.32 6.88 -2.17
CA ILE A 23 -11.63 6.29 -3.33
C ILE A 23 -12.56 6.10 -4.54
N PHE A 24 -13.86 5.87 -4.33
CA PHE A 24 -14.81 5.75 -5.45
C PHE A 24 -15.37 7.09 -5.90
N ASP A 25 -15.19 8.16 -5.14
CA ASP A 25 -15.52 9.50 -5.60
C ASP A 25 -14.51 9.95 -6.68
N ASP A 26 -13.24 9.57 -6.49
CA ASP A 26 -12.16 9.79 -7.48
C ASP A 26 -12.21 8.78 -8.66
N PHE A 27 -12.71 7.56 -8.41
CA PHE A 27 -12.75 6.46 -9.38
C PHE A 27 -14.14 5.79 -9.48
N PRO A 28 -15.21 6.53 -9.85
CA PRO A 28 -16.58 6.01 -9.82
C PRO A 28 -16.81 4.83 -10.77
N GLU A 29 -16.07 4.76 -11.89
CA GLU A 29 -16.12 3.65 -12.83
C GLU A 29 -15.74 2.30 -12.22
N LEU A 30 -14.87 2.28 -11.19
CA LEU A 30 -14.40 1.04 -10.58
C LEU A 30 -15.49 0.31 -9.80
N THR A 31 -16.57 1.01 -9.41
CA THR A 31 -17.74 0.41 -8.74
C THR A 31 -18.43 -0.68 -9.58
N LYS A 32 -18.19 -0.71 -10.89
CA LYS A 32 -18.75 -1.70 -11.82
C LYS A 32 -17.96 -3.01 -11.86
N LEU A 33 -16.79 -3.08 -11.22
CA LEU A 33 -15.87 -4.22 -11.31
C LEU A 33 -16.14 -5.33 -10.28
N GLY A 34 -17.31 -5.34 -9.63
CA GLY A 34 -17.74 -6.39 -8.70
C GLY A 34 -16.70 -6.66 -7.62
N ASP A 35 -16.23 -7.90 -7.51
CA ASP A 35 -15.24 -8.34 -6.52
C ASP A 35 -13.98 -7.48 -6.47
N ILE A 36 -13.50 -6.94 -7.60
CA ILE A 36 -12.32 -6.05 -7.62
C ILE A 36 -12.61 -4.79 -6.81
N SER A 37 -13.79 -4.21 -6.97
CA SER A 37 -14.22 -3.03 -6.21
C SER A 37 -14.32 -3.33 -4.71
N GLU A 38 -14.79 -4.52 -4.33
CA GLU A 38 -14.83 -4.94 -2.93
C GLU A 38 -13.42 -5.03 -2.32
N ARG A 39 -12.43 -5.53 -3.08
CA ARG A 39 -11.03 -5.59 -2.64
C ARG A 39 -10.40 -4.20 -2.52
N ILE A 40 -10.65 -3.31 -3.47
CA ILE A 40 -10.21 -1.90 -3.39
C ILE A 40 -10.80 -1.25 -2.14
N TYR A 41 -12.10 -1.43 -1.92
CA TYR A 41 -12.80 -0.91 -0.75
C TYR A 41 -12.23 -1.46 0.56
N GLY A 42 -12.07 -2.78 0.67
CA GLY A 42 -11.53 -3.44 1.85
C GLY A 42 -10.12 -2.94 2.17
N CYS A 43 -9.27 -2.78 1.14
CA CYS A 43 -7.94 -2.22 1.31
C CYS A 43 -8.00 -0.81 1.92
N SER A 44 -8.82 0.08 1.33
CA SER A 44 -9.04 1.45 1.82
C SER A 44 -9.54 1.49 3.26
N LEU A 45 -10.50 0.63 3.59
CA LEU A 45 -11.10 0.53 4.92
C LEU A 45 -10.05 0.17 5.99
N PHE A 46 -9.19 -0.80 5.70
CA PHE A 46 -8.19 -1.28 6.64
C PHE A 46 -6.97 -0.37 6.76
N ILE A 47 -6.60 0.38 5.71
CA ILE A 47 -5.62 1.49 5.83
C ILE A 47 -6.18 2.56 6.78
N GLY A 48 -7.48 2.81 6.65
CA GLY A 48 -8.26 3.79 7.40
C GLY A 48 -8.68 3.40 8.82
N GLY A 49 -8.18 2.28 9.35
CA GLY A 49 -8.69 1.70 10.59
C GLY A 49 -8.54 2.64 11.78
N GLU A 50 -9.64 3.30 12.18
CA GLU A 50 -9.72 3.96 13.48
C GLU A 50 -9.45 2.93 14.57
N LYS A 51 -8.72 3.34 15.62
CA LYS A 51 -8.59 2.51 16.81
C LYS A 51 -9.98 2.26 17.37
N ASP A 52 -10.46 1.03 17.24
CA ASP A 52 -11.67 0.62 17.92
C ASP A 52 -11.39 0.51 19.42
N ASN A 53 -11.82 1.52 20.17
CA ASN A 53 -11.71 1.54 21.63
C ASN A 53 -12.43 0.36 22.30
N LYS A 54 -13.37 -0.30 21.60
CA LYS A 54 -14.09 -1.49 22.06
C LYS A 54 -13.24 -2.76 21.92
N TYR A 55 -12.35 -2.82 20.94
CA TYR A 55 -11.48 -3.96 20.67
C TYR A 55 -10.01 -3.51 20.61
N PRO A 56 -9.40 -3.14 21.75
CA PRO A 56 -8.02 -2.65 21.80
C PRO A 56 -6.96 -3.66 21.34
N PHE A 57 -7.35 -4.92 21.10
CA PHE A 57 -6.50 -5.96 20.51
C PHE A 57 -6.43 -5.89 18.97
N LEU A 58 -7.34 -5.15 18.31
CA LEU A 58 -7.19 -4.79 16.89
C LEU A 58 -6.05 -3.77 16.78
N SER A 59 -4.85 -4.31 16.83
CA SER A 59 -3.63 -3.53 16.68
C SER A 59 -3.49 -3.03 15.25
N GLU A 60 -2.73 -1.95 15.08
CA GLU A 60 -2.29 -1.46 13.77
C GLU A 60 -1.77 -2.57 12.84
N LYS A 61 -1.14 -3.59 13.42
CA LYS A 61 -0.64 -4.77 12.71
C LYS A 61 -1.74 -5.59 12.07
N ALA A 62 -2.91 -5.71 12.71
CA ALA A 62 -4.05 -6.43 12.16
C ALA A 62 -4.67 -5.66 10.99
N HIS A 63 -4.81 -4.34 11.12
CA HIS A 63 -5.26 -3.45 10.05
C HIS A 63 -4.30 -3.48 8.86
N LEU A 64 -3.00 -3.30 9.08
CA LEU A 64 -2.00 -3.37 8.01
C LEU A 64 -2.01 -4.73 7.30
N ARG A 65 -2.13 -5.83 8.06
CA ARG A 65 -2.25 -7.17 7.48
C ARG A 65 -3.48 -7.31 6.59
N ALA A 66 -4.62 -6.82 7.05
CA ALA A 66 -5.86 -6.87 6.31
C ALA A 66 -5.77 -6.02 5.03
N ALA A 67 -5.25 -4.80 5.13
CA ALA A 67 -5.01 -3.92 3.97
C ALA A 67 -4.10 -4.57 2.92
N LEU A 68 -2.98 -5.17 3.33
CA LEU A 68 -2.06 -5.87 2.42
C LEU A 68 -2.70 -7.10 1.76
N ASN A 69 -3.54 -7.84 2.49
CA ASN A 69 -4.26 -8.98 1.93
C ASN A 69 -5.28 -8.55 0.88
N GLU A 70 -6.05 -7.50 1.15
CA GLU A 70 -7.01 -6.96 0.18
C GLU A 70 -6.26 -6.40 -1.04
N PHE A 71 -5.17 -5.65 -0.84
CA PHE A 71 -4.33 -5.12 -1.93
C PHE A 71 -3.82 -6.23 -2.87
N VAL A 72 -3.25 -7.31 -2.32
CA VAL A 72 -2.78 -8.44 -3.14
C VAL A 72 -3.95 -9.17 -3.80
N SER A 73 -5.11 -9.23 -3.15
CA SER A 73 -6.31 -9.88 -3.71
C SER A 73 -6.88 -9.14 -4.91
N ILE A 74 -6.71 -7.81 -5.02
CA ILE A 74 -7.02 -7.04 -6.25
C ILE A 74 -6.32 -7.70 -7.45
N SER A 75 -5.01 -7.97 -7.29
CA SER A 75 -4.22 -8.62 -8.34
C SER A 75 -4.70 -10.02 -8.70
N GLU A 76 -5.13 -10.81 -7.71
CA GLU A 76 -5.63 -12.17 -7.98
C GLU A 76 -6.96 -12.14 -8.74
N MET A 77 -7.84 -11.17 -8.46
CA MET A 77 -9.08 -10.98 -9.21
C MET A 77 -8.81 -10.48 -10.64
N LEU A 78 -7.87 -9.55 -10.81
CA LEU A 78 -7.49 -9.03 -12.12
C LEU A 78 -6.92 -10.12 -13.04
N LYS A 79 -6.25 -11.16 -12.52
CA LYS A 79 -5.69 -12.25 -13.34
C LYS A 79 -6.71 -12.96 -14.23
N VAL A 80 -8.01 -12.92 -13.90
CA VAL A 80 -9.07 -13.60 -14.65
C VAL A 80 -9.44 -12.81 -15.91
N ASN A 81 -9.72 -11.51 -15.77
CA ASN A 81 -10.28 -10.69 -16.83
C ASN A 81 -9.30 -9.66 -17.40
N TYR A 82 -8.30 -9.25 -16.62
CA TYR A 82 -7.32 -8.21 -16.94
C TYR A 82 -5.90 -8.66 -16.52
N PRO A 83 -5.38 -9.77 -17.07
CA PRO A 83 -4.15 -10.39 -16.58
C PRO A 83 -2.92 -9.48 -16.64
N ASP A 84 -2.88 -8.53 -17.58
CA ASP A 84 -1.77 -7.57 -17.72
C ASP A 84 -1.74 -6.52 -16.60
N LEU A 85 -2.86 -6.35 -15.88
CA LEU A 85 -2.94 -5.50 -14.70
C LEU A 85 -2.51 -6.20 -13.42
N ALA A 86 -2.30 -7.52 -13.44
CA ALA A 86 -1.80 -8.23 -12.27
C ALA A 86 -0.42 -7.69 -11.85
N ILE A 87 -0.13 -7.65 -10.55
CA ILE A 87 1.14 -7.16 -10.00
C ILE A 87 2.32 -7.85 -10.71
N GLU A 88 2.24 -9.16 -10.98
CA GLU A 88 3.25 -9.91 -11.72
C GLU A 88 3.31 -9.62 -13.22
N LYS A 89 2.64 -8.60 -13.73
CA LYS A 89 2.76 -8.12 -15.10
C LYS A 89 3.13 -6.64 -15.15
N THR A 90 2.83 -5.89 -14.10
CA THR A 90 3.23 -4.50 -13.95
C THR A 90 4.73 -4.32 -13.65
N ASP A 91 5.21 -3.10 -13.83
CA ASP A 91 6.55 -2.61 -13.50
C ASP A 91 6.53 -1.61 -12.33
N TYR A 92 5.38 -1.43 -11.67
CA TYR A 92 5.18 -0.48 -10.56
C TYR A 92 5.94 -0.95 -9.32
N PRO A 93 6.96 -0.21 -8.86
CA PRO A 93 7.85 -0.67 -7.80
C PRO A 93 7.11 -0.98 -6.49
N LEU A 94 6.18 -0.11 -6.09
CA LEU A 94 5.46 -0.24 -4.83
C LEU A 94 4.47 -1.42 -4.83
N PHE A 95 3.92 -1.81 -5.98
CA PHE A 95 3.02 -2.97 -6.07
C PHE A 95 3.77 -4.23 -5.68
N HIS A 96 5.00 -4.36 -6.18
CA HIS A 96 5.89 -5.45 -5.86
C HIS A 96 6.36 -5.42 -4.41
N PHE A 97 6.74 -4.24 -3.90
CA PHE A 97 7.11 -4.10 -2.49
C PHE A 97 5.99 -4.57 -1.54
N LEU A 98 4.75 -4.10 -1.74
CA LEU A 98 3.62 -4.50 -0.90
C LEU A 98 3.30 -5.98 -1.01
N LYS A 99 3.42 -6.56 -2.20
CA LYS A 99 3.27 -8.01 -2.40
C LYS A 99 4.30 -8.80 -1.60
N GLU A 100 5.59 -8.43 -1.67
CA GLU A 100 6.64 -9.11 -0.91
C GLU A 100 6.49 -8.87 0.60
N LEU A 101 6.07 -7.68 1.03
CA LEU A 101 5.79 -7.36 2.42
C LEU A 101 4.65 -8.23 2.99
N ARG A 102 3.64 -8.51 2.18
CA ARG A 102 2.56 -9.46 2.52
C ARG A 102 3.08 -10.88 2.64
N VAL A 103 3.87 -11.36 1.68
CA VAL A 103 4.41 -12.72 1.66
C VAL A 103 5.28 -13.00 2.89
N THR A 104 6.13 -12.05 3.26
CA THR A 104 7.05 -12.22 4.39
C THR A 104 6.39 -12.13 5.76
N ASN A 105 5.18 -11.56 5.86
CA ASN A 105 4.50 -11.27 7.13
C ASN A 105 5.33 -10.43 8.13
N PHE A 106 6.38 -9.72 7.69
CA PHE A 106 7.24 -8.94 8.58
C PHE A 106 6.49 -7.82 9.30
N HIS A 107 5.51 -7.23 8.61
CA HIS A 107 4.61 -6.22 9.16
C HIS A 107 3.95 -6.65 10.49
N LEU A 108 3.80 -7.95 10.76
CA LEU A 108 3.24 -8.44 12.02
C LEU A 108 4.17 -8.28 13.23
N LYS A 109 5.49 -8.15 12.99
CA LYS A 109 6.49 -8.13 14.06
C LYS A 109 7.09 -6.75 14.26
N SER A 110 7.29 -5.99 13.19
CA SER A 110 8.12 -4.78 13.21
C SER A 110 7.36 -3.46 13.13
N ILE A 111 6.03 -3.43 13.02
CA ILE A 111 5.33 -2.13 13.07
C ILE A 111 5.49 -1.51 14.45
N ILE A 112 6.00 -0.27 14.45
CA ILE A 112 6.14 0.58 15.63
C ILE A 112 5.63 1.99 15.31
N PRO A 113 5.23 2.79 16.33
CA PRO A 113 5.07 4.22 16.15
C PRO A 113 6.39 4.84 15.69
N GLY A 114 6.32 5.70 14.68
CA GLY A 114 7.42 6.55 14.26
C GLY A 114 7.69 7.64 15.29
N ASN A 115 8.92 8.16 15.29
CA ASN A 115 9.34 9.24 16.18
C ASN A 115 9.07 10.64 15.59
N SER A 116 8.57 10.70 14.36
CA SER A 116 8.17 11.91 13.66
C SER A 116 6.72 12.26 13.97
N LYS A 117 6.41 13.54 13.90
CA LYS A 117 5.03 14.04 13.82
C LYS A 117 4.81 14.54 12.41
N SER A 118 3.75 14.06 11.80
CA SER A 118 3.45 14.35 10.40
C SER A 118 2.11 15.05 10.31
N ARG A 119 2.00 15.98 9.36
CA ARG A 119 0.73 16.65 9.09
C ARG A 119 0.07 15.95 7.93
N ALA A 120 -1.20 15.63 8.11
CA ALA A 120 -2.06 15.03 7.12
C ALA A 120 -3.29 15.89 6.94
N TYR A 121 -3.80 16.01 5.73
CA TYR A 121 -5.08 16.68 5.51
C TYR A 121 -6.19 15.66 5.66
N SER A 122 -7.11 15.88 6.59
CA SER A 122 -8.34 15.08 6.68
C SER A 122 -9.42 15.75 5.85
N GLN A 123 -9.85 15.11 4.77
CA GLN A 123 -10.96 15.61 3.94
C GLN A 123 -12.26 15.65 4.74
N SER A 124 -12.57 14.57 5.46
CA SER A 124 -13.76 14.47 6.31
C SER A 124 -13.86 15.53 7.41
N LEU A 125 -12.72 16.02 7.92
CA LEU A 125 -12.67 17.08 8.94
C LEU A 125 -12.34 18.46 8.36
N ASP A 126 -12.11 18.54 7.05
CA ASP A 126 -11.67 19.73 6.31
C ASP A 126 -10.53 20.50 7.01
N LYS A 127 -9.52 19.78 7.51
CA LYS A 127 -8.40 20.37 8.25
C LYS A 127 -7.14 19.52 8.25
N GLU A 128 -6.01 20.16 8.53
CA GLU A 128 -4.78 19.46 8.89
C GLU A 128 -4.91 18.80 10.28
N ILE A 129 -4.50 17.55 10.36
CA ILE A 129 -4.36 16.78 11.59
C ILE A 129 -2.89 16.38 11.77
N GLU A 130 -2.44 16.37 13.02
CA GLU A 130 -1.16 15.80 13.39
C GLU A 130 -1.34 14.28 13.59
N MET A 131 -0.52 13.50 12.90
CA MET A 131 -0.47 12.05 13.02
C MET A 131 0.92 11.59 13.45
N ASN A 132 0.94 10.53 14.26
CA ASN A 132 2.17 9.78 14.51
C ASN A 132 2.18 8.61 13.51
N PRO A 133 3.01 8.65 12.47
CA PRO A 133 3.03 7.62 11.45
C PRO A 133 3.45 6.29 12.07
N PHE A 134 2.85 5.20 11.63
CA PHE A 134 3.38 3.87 11.92
C PHE A 134 4.39 3.47 10.86
N ILE A 135 5.50 2.89 11.29
CA ILE A 135 6.60 2.47 10.43
C ILE A 135 6.92 1.00 10.66
N ILE A 136 7.44 0.36 9.62
CA ILE A 136 8.08 -0.94 9.69
C ILE A 136 9.50 -0.71 10.21
N ALA A 137 9.75 -1.09 11.48
CA ALA A 137 11.09 -1.09 12.04
C ALA A 137 12.05 -1.91 11.17
N ASP A 138 13.28 -1.40 11.01
CA ASP A 138 14.34 -2.01 10.21
C ASP A 138 13.92 -2.36 8.78
N CYS A 139 13.08 -1.51 8.14
CA CYS A 139 12.74 -1.64 6.74
C CYS A 139 13.97 -1.46 5.84
N ASN A 140 14.65 -2.56 5.52
CA ASN A 140 15.82 -2.59 4.66
C ASN A 140 15.84 -3.90 3.84
N ILE A 141 16.77 -4.00 2.88
CA ILE A 141 16.77 -5.12 1.95
C ILE A 141 16.98 -6.50 2.61
N LYS A 142 17.68 -6.57 3.75
CA LYS A 142 17.94 -7.83 4.47
C LYS A 142 16.64 -8.50 4.94
N LEU A 143 15.60 -7.69 5.13
CA LEU A 143 14.23 -8.15 5.39
C LEU A 143 13.77 -9.14 4.30
N PHE A 144 14.06 -8.83 3.04
CA PHE A 144 13.58 -9.58 1.89
C PHE A 144 14.56 -10.70 1.49
N GLU A 145 15.86 -10.52 1.70
CA GLU A 145 16.90 -11.52 1.39
C GLU A 145 16.73 -12.84 2.15
N SER A 146 16.23 -12.77 3.39
CA SER A 146 16.11 -13.95 4.25
C SER A 146 14.84 -14.78 4.00
N ASN A 147 13.80 -14.20 3.38
CA ASN A 147 12.45 -14.81 3.36
C ASN A 147 11.71 -14.71 2.02
N THR A 148 12.31 -14.13 0.98
CA THR A 148 11.66 -14.00 -0.34
C THR A 148 12.55 -14.47 -1.48
N ASN A 149 11.91 -14.94 -2.55
CA ASN A 149 12.55 -15.21 -3.83
C ASN A 149 12.71 -13.93 -4.66
N TYR A 150 12.75 -12.73 -4.05
CA TYR A 150 12.76 -11.45 -4.79
C TYR A 150 13.91 -11.39 -5.80
N SER A 151 15.08 -11.94 -5.45
CA SER A 151 16.27 -12.00 -6.32
C SER A 151 16.07 -12.87 -7.57
N LYS A 152 15.08 -13.78 -7.58
CA LYS A 152 14.69 -14.57 -8.75
C LYS A 152 13.72 -13.81 -9.65
N HIS A 153 12.96 -12.88 -9.08
CA HIS A 153 11.88 -12.18 -9.78
C HIS A 153 12.28 -10.81 -10.30
N TYR A 154 13.15 -10.09 -9.58
CA TYR A 154 13.48 -8.69 -9.84
C TYR A 154 14.98 -8.47 -10.02
N LYS A 155 15.33 -7.46 -10.82
CA LYS A 155 16.69 -6.92 -10.85
C LYS A 155 17.00 -6.36 -9.46
N ALA A 156 18.06 -6.88 -8.84
CA ALA A 156 18.41 -6.54 -7.46
C ALA A 156 18.46 -5.02 -7.23
N SER A 157 19.14 -4.27 -8.10
CA SER A 157 19.26 -2.81 -7.97
C SER A 157 17.90 -2.11 -7.87
N ASN A 158 16.93 -2.47 -8.72
CA ASN A 158 15.61 -1.81 -8.70
C ASN A 158 14.85 -2.11 -7.41
N PHE A 159 14.88 -3.35 -6.93
CA PHE A 159 14.16 -3.71 -5.71
C PHE A 159 14.83 -3.11 -4.47
N HIS A 160 16.17 -3.02 -4.43
CA HIS A 160 16.89 -2.30 -3.38
C HIS A 160 16.49 -0.82 -3.33
N GLU A 161 16.45 -0.15 -4.48
CA GLU A 161 16.01 1.25 -4.56
C GLU A 161 14.55 1.42 -4.12
N THR A 162 13.69 0.45 -4.44
CA THR A 162 12.30 0.41 -3.95
C THR A 162 12.22 0.32 -2.43
N VAL A 163 13.00 -0.58 -1.81
CA VAL A 163 13.02 -0.74 -0.36
C VAL A 163 13.58 0.50 0.32
N ASN A 164 14.64 1.12 -0.23
CA ASN A 164 15.21 2.36 0.28
C ASN A 164 14.21 3.52 0.21
N TRP A 165 13.52 3.66 -0.93
CA TRP A 165 12.49 4.68 -1.09
C TRP A 165 11.40 4.54 -0.03
N VAL A 166 10.92 3.32 0.24
CA VAL A 166 9.93 3.07 1.30
C VAL A 166 10.50 3.33 2.70
N ALA A 167 11.75 2.93 2.95
CA ALA A 167 12.43 3.17 4.22
C ALA A 167 12.50 4.66 4.56
N GLU A 168 12.80 5.50 3.57
CA GLU A 168 12.89 6.95 3.72
C GLU A 168 11.50 7.59 3.86
N ASN A 169 10.57 7.27 2.96
CA ASN A 169 9.27 7.94 2.91
C ASN A 169 8.34 7.54 4.05
N GLN A 170 8.44 6.32 4.57
CA GLN A 170 7.58 5.91 5.69
C GLN A 170 7.93 6.67 6.98
N ILE A 171 9.15 7.18 7.13
CA ILE A 171 9.52 7.99 8.30
C ILE A 171 8.66 9.24 8.33
N GLN A 172 8.44 9.86 7.18
CA GLN A 172 7.63 11.08 7.10
C GLN A 172 6.14 10.77 7.03
N TRP A 173 5.72 9.76 6.27
CA TRP A 173 4.29 9.60 5.97
C TRP A 173 3.67 8.40 6.67
N GLY A 174 4.46 7.44 7.10
CA GLY A 174 3.97 6.16 7.62
C GLY A 174 3.64 5.18 6.50
N ILE A 175 3.64 3.90 6.85
CA ILE A 175 3.42 2.81 5.89
C ILE A 175 1.99 2.82 5.34
N ASN A 176 1.01 3.26 6.12
CA ASN A 176 -0.38 3.34 5.68
C ASN A 176 -0.57 4.31 4.53
N CYS A 177 0.04 5.49 4.60
CA CYS A 177 -0.04 6.49 3.53
C CYS A 177 0.67 6.00 2.26
N ILE A 178 1.77 5.25 2.40
CA ILE A 178 2.41 4.61 1.24
C ILE A 178 1.46 3.60 0.59
N ILE A 179 0.75 2.79 1.36
CA ILE A 179 -0.22 1.82 0.81
C ILE A 179 -1.38 2.54 0.15
N GLU A 180 -1.87 3.62 0.75
CA GLU A 180 -2.94 4.43 0.18
C GLU A 180 -2.57 4.99 -1.19
N GLU A 181 -1.41 5.64 -1.31
CA GLU A 181 -0.93 6.17 -2.57
C GLU A 181 -0.66 5.06 -3.59
N THR A 182 -0.19 3.90 -3.12
CA THR A 182 -0.03 2.72 -3.98
C THR A 182 -1.38 2.19 -4.48
N LEU A 183 -2.42 2.18 -3.65
CA LEU A 183 -3.78 1.79 -4.02
C LEU A 183 -4.37 2.77 -5.04
N LYS A 184 -4.17 4.09 -4.85
CA LYS A 184 -4.56 5.12 -5.84
C LYS A 184 -3.87 4.89 -7.18
N GLN A 185 -2.56 4.64 -7.20
CA GLN A 185 -1.84 4.30 -8.43
C GLN A 185 -2.42 3.06 -9.11
N TYR A 186 -2.81 2.04 -8.34
CA TYR A 186 -3.44 0.85 -8.88
C TYR A 186 -4.82 1.14 -9.48
N CYS A 187 -5.63 1.97 -8.82
CA CYS A 187 -6.93 2.43 -9.32
C CYS A 187 -6.78 3.22 -10.62
N VAL A 188 -5.81 4.14 -10.72
CA VAL A 188 -5.48 4.87 -11.96
C VAL A 188 -5.12 3.89 -13.08
N LEU A 189 -4.27 2.90 -12.79
CA LEU A 189 -3.86 1.90 -13.77
C LEU A 189 -5.06 1.09 -14.27
N ILE A 190 -5.91 0.59 -13.36
CA ILE A 190 -7.11 -0.17 -13.71
C ILE A 190 -8.05 0.70 -14.55
N LYS A 191 -8.32 1.94 -14.12
CA LYS A 191 -9.15 2.90 -14.86
C LYS A 191 -8.66 3.08 -16.29
N SER A 192 -7.34 3.23 -16.49
CA SER A 192 -6.76 3.52 -17.80
C SER A 192 -6.90 2.38 -18.82
N ASP A 193 -7.12 1.15 -18.35
CA ASP A 193 -7.27 -0.04 -19.20
C ASP A 193 -8.74 -0.38 -19.48
N ILE A 194 -9.63 -0.06 -18.53
CA ILE A 194 -11.08 -0.35 -18.64
C ILE A 194 -11.89 0.77 -19.32
N SER A 195 -11.31 1.96 -19.49
CA SER A 195 -11.95 3.14 -20.11
C SER A 195 -11.69 3.20 -21.61
#